data_AF-A0A2N1YJT9-F1
#
_entry.id   AF-A0A2N1YJT9-F1
#
_cell.length_a   1.000
_cell.length_b   1.000
_cell.length_c   1.000
_cell.angle_alpha   90.00
_cell.angle_beta   90.00
_cell.angle_gamma   90.00
#
_symmetry.space_group_name_H-M   'P 1'
#
loop_
_entity.id
_entity.type
_entity.pdbx_description
1 polymer ?
#
loop_
_entity_poly.entity_id
_entity_poly.type
_entity_poly.pdbx_seq_one_letter_code
_entity_poly.pdbx_strand_id
1 'polypeptide(L)'
;MFEAMFSHPDFWKYVSIPIASGLIGWGTNWLAVQMTFWPKEFIGIPPFLGWQGIIPSKAAKMGRIVVEKTLEKIGSIDEFFRQMEP
;
A
#
# COMPACT_ATOMS: atom_id res chain seq x y z
N MET A 1 -16.16 -20.78 35.02
CA MET A 1 -16.04 -19.36 34.60
C MET A 1 -15.95 -19.23 33.08
N PHE A 2 -15.00 -19.90 32.41
CA PHE A 2 -14.89 -19.89 30.94
C PHE A 2 -16.00 -20.65 30.21
N GLU A 3 -16.46 -21.80 30.71
CA GLU A 3 -17.59 -22.58 30.17
C GLU A 3 -18.90 -21.77 30.01
N ALA A 4 -19.16 -20.82 30.92
CA ALA A 4 -20.34 -19.96 30.87
C ALA A 4 -20.27 -18.90 29.75
N MET A 5 -19.07 -18.48 29.33
CA MET A 5 -18.89 -17.54 28.22
C MET A 5 -19.18 -18.21 26.87
N PHE A 6 -18.80 -19.47 26.68
CA PHE A 6 -19.04 -20.22 25.44
C PHE A 6 -20.50 -20.68 25.28
N SER A 7 -21.24 -20.75 26.38
CA SER A 7 -22.66 -21.18 26.41
C SER A 7 -23.65 -20.05 26.13
N HIS A 8 -23.19 -18.79 26.06
CA HIS A 8 -24.04 -17.68 25.64
C HIS A 8 -24.26 -17.73 24.12
N PRO A 9 -25.51 -17.76 23.63
CA PRO A 9 -25.81 -17.84 22.19
C PRO A 9 -25.26 -16.65 21.38
N ASP A 10 -24.86 -15.55 22.04
CA ASP A 10 -24.27 -14.37 21.41
C ASP A 10 -22.74 -14.39 21.30
N PHE A 11 -22.06 -15.36 21.92
CA PHE A 11 -20.59 -15.47 21.86
C PHE A 11 -20.06 -15.57 20.42
N TRP A 12 -20.71 -16.40 19.60
CA TRP A 12 -20.39 -16.56 18.18
C TRP A 12 -20.60 -15.26 17.38
N LYS A 13 -21.54 -14.40 17.79
CA LYS A 13 -21.74 -13.09 17.16
C LYS A 13 -20.55 -12.17 17.44
N TYR A 14 -20.09 -12.09 18.69
CA TYR A 14 -18.95 -11.25 19.04
C TYR A 14 -17.65 -11.70 18.37
N VAL A 15 -17.45 -13.01 18.20
CA VAL A 15 -16.29 -13.56 17.47
C VAL A 15 -16.39 -13.28 15.96
N SER A 16 -17.60 -13.25 15.38
CA SER A 16 -17.78 -12.96 13.96
C SER A 16 -17.46 -11.50 13.58
N ILE A 17 -17.60 -10.55 14.51
CA ILE A 17 -17.35 -9.11 14.27
C ILE A 17 -15.90 -8.83 13.81
N PRO A 18 -14.84 -9.22 14.55
CA PRO A 18 -13.46 -8.96 14.13
C PRO A 18 -13.07 -9.76 12.88
N ILE A 19 -13.67 -10.94 12.66
CA ILE A 19 -13.41 -11.75 11.48
C ILE A 19 -13.98 -11.05 10.23
N ALA A 20 -15.24 -10.63 10.29
CA ALA A 20 -15.89 -9.93 9.20
C ALA A 20 -15.21 -8.57 8.91
N SER A 21 -14.89 -7.80 9.96
CA SER A 21 -14.22 -6.51 9.80
C SER A 21 -12.78 -6.67 9.28
N GLY A 22 -12.06 -7.72 9.71
CA GLY A 22 -10.74 -8.05 9.19
C GLY A 22 -10.77 -8.41 7.71
N LEU A 23 -11.74 -9.23 7.28
CA LEU A 23 -11.91 -9.60 5.87
C LEU A 23 -12.26 -8.39 5.00
N ILE A 24 -13.21 -7.55 5.45
CA ILE A 24 -13.63 -6.35 4.71
C ILE A 24 -12.48 -5.34 4.66
N GLY A 25 -11.81 -5.09 5.79
CA GLY A 25 -10.69 -4.15 5.88
C GLY A 25 -9.53 -4.58 4.99
N TRP A 26 -9.17 -5.86 5.03
CA TRP A 26 -8.12 -6.42 4.18
C TRP A 26 -8.49 -6.35 2.70
N GLY A 27 -9.69 -6.82 2.33
CA GLY A 27 -10.15 -6.82 0.94
C GLY A 27 -10.23 -5.41 0.35
N THR A 28 -10.74 -4.45 1.12
CA THR A 28 -10.85 -3.05 0.69
C THR A 28 -9.48 -2.40 0.53
N ASN A 29 -8.55 -2.62 1.47
CA ASN A 29 -7.20 -2.08 1.37
C ASN A 29 -6.44 -2.67 0.17
N TRP A 30 -6.58 -3.98 -0.06
CA TRP A 30 -6.00 -4.64 -1.22
C TRP A 30 -6.54 -4.08 -2.54
N LEU A 31 -7.86 -3.89 -2.63
CA LEU A 31 -8.49 -3.30 -3.81
C LEU A 31 -8.06 -1.84 -4.01
N ALA A 32 -7.95 -1.06 -2.94
CA ALA A 32 -7.50 0.32 -2.99
C ALA A 32 -6.09 0.42 -3.60
N VAL A 33 -5.17 -0.44 -3.17
CA VAL A 33 -3.82 -0.51 -3.76
C VAL A 33 -3.91 -0.82 -5.25
N GLN A 34 -4.71 -1.82 -5.66
CA GLN A 34 -4.88 -2.15 -7.07
C GLN A 34 -5.43 -0.98 -7.91
N MET A 35 -6.38 -0.23 -7.37
CA MET A 35 -6.95 0.97 -8.03
C MET A 35 -5.93 2.10 -8.20
N THR A 36 -4.83 2.12 -7.44
CA THR A 36 -3.75 3.11 -7.67
C THR A 36 -2.89 2.79 -8.89
N PHE A 37 -2.76 1.50 -9.23
CA PHE A 37 -1.94 1.02 -10.35
C PHE A 37 -2.76 0.81 -11.63
N TRP A 38 -4.07 0.59 -11.52
CA TRP A 38 -4.98 0.40 -12.64
C TRP A 38 -5.89 1.62 -12.87
N PRO A 39 -6.20 2.04 -14.12
CA PRO A 39 -5.71 1.50 -15.39
C PRO A 39 -4.34 2.07 -15.77
N LYS A 40 -3.53 1.23 -16.45
CA LYS A 40 -2.14 1.54 -16.83
C LYS A 40 -2.08 2.64 -17.89
N GLU A 41 -3.02 2.65 -18.82
CA GLU A 41 -3.20 3.66 -19.85
C GLU A 41 -4.39 4.55 -19.51
N PHE A 42 -4.38 5.79 -20.02
CA PHE A 42 -5.50 6.70 -19.85
C PHE A 42 -6.71 6.19 -20.65
N ILE A 43 -7.77 5.78 -19.95
CA ILE A 43 -9.02 5.34 -20.58
C ILE A 43 -10.04 6.46 -20.44
N GLY A 44 -10.46 7.06 -21.55
CA GLY A 44 -11.45 8.13 -21.55
C GLY A 44 -11.41 9.06 -22.77
N ILE A 45 -12.19 10.14 -22.72
CA ILE A 45 -12.22 11.20 -23.73
C ILE A 45 -11.31 12.35 -23.26
N PRO A 46 -10.16 12.58 -23.92
CA PRO A 46 -9.34 13.76 -23.63
C PRO A 46 -10.16 15.04 -23.92
N PRO A 47 -10.08 16.10 -23.08
CA PRO A 47 -8.97 16.41 -22.15
C PRO A 47 -9.27 16.14 -20.65
N PHE A 48 -10.51 15.88 -20.27
CA PHE A 48 -10.92 15.88 -18.85
C PHE A 48 -11.68 14.63 -18.39
N LEU A 49 -12.15 13.81 -19.33
CA LEU A 49 -13.07 12.70 -19.04
C LEU A 49 -12.38 11.36 -19.18
N GLY A 50 -11.38 11.10 -18.33
CA GLY A 50 -10.77 9.78 -18.26
C GLY A 50 -10.22 9.43 -16.89
N TRP A 51 -10.03 8.14 -16.67
CA TRP A 51 -9.44 7.60 -15.46
C TRP A 51 -8.13 6.92 -15.83
N GLN A 52 -7.06 7.31 -15.15
CA GLN A 52 -5.79 6.61 -15.12
C GLN A 52 -5.36 6.41 -13.66
N GLY A 53 -4.66 5.30 -13.38
CA GLY A 53 -4.05 5.11 -12.06
C GLY A 53 -3.11 6.28 -11.71
N ILE A 54 -3.06 6.64 -10.42
CA ILE A 54 -2.24 7.77 -9.94
C ILE A 54 -0.75 7.50 -10.16
N ILE A 55 -0.32 6.25 -9.97
CA ILE A 55 1.08 5.84 -10.15
C ILE A 55 1.48 5.84 -11.63
N PRO A 56 0.76 5.17 -12.56
CA PRO A 56 1.13 5.17 -13.97
C PRO A 56 1.09 6.59 -14.60
N SER A 57 0.12 7.44 -14.23
CA SER A 57 0.05 8.82 -14.72
C SER A 57 1.24 9.70 -14.28
N LYS A 58 1.97 9.30 -13.23
CA LYS A 58 3.13 10.03 -12.69
C LYS A 58 4.41 9.20 -12.68
N ALA A 59 4.46 8.09 -13.43
CA ALA A 59 5.55 7.11 -13.37
C ALA A 59 6.93 7.73 -13.63
N ALA A 60 7.05 8.62 -14.63
CA ALA A 60 8.31 9.30 -14.95
C ALA A 60 8.83 10.17 -13.78
N LYS A 61 7.93 10.93 -13.13
CA LYS A 61 8.29 11.76 -11.97
C LYS A 61 8.70 10.89 -10.78
N MET A 62 7.97 9.82 -10.50
CA MET A 62 8.30 8.90 -9.41
C MET A 62 9.63 8.20 -9.64
N GLY A 63 9.91 7.75 -10.86
CA GLY A 63 11.18 7.12 -11.22
C GLY A 63 12.38 8.04 -10.98
N ARG A 64 12.27 9.32 -11.37
CA ARG A 64 13.31 10.31 -11.10
C ARG A 64 13.58 10.49 -9.61
N ILE A 65 12.53 10.64 -8.80
CA ILE A 65 12.66 10.81 -7.33
C ILE A 65 13.34 9.59 -6.70
N VAL A 66 13.03 8.37 -7.17
CA VAL A 66 13.67 7.14 -6.68
C VAL A 66 15.16 7.12 -7.02
N VAL A 67 15.53 7.47 -8.25
CA VAL A 67 16.94 7.54 -8.67
C VAL A 67 17.71 8.59 -7.87
N GLU A 68 17.15 9.80 -7.72
CA GLU A 68 17.76 10.88 -6.94
C GLU A 68 17.99 10.46 -5.48
N LYS A 69 16.98 9.85 -4.83
CA LYS A 69 17.10 9.32 -3.45
C LYS A 69 18.12 8.19 -3.32
N THR A 70 18.22 7.33 -4.34
CA THR A 70 19.22 6.27 -4.36
C THR A 70 20.63 6.85 -4.52
N LEU A 71 20.83 7.84 -5.40
CA LEU A 71 22.11 8.55 -5.56
C LEU A 71 22.52 9.28 -4.28
N GLU A 72 21.57 9.90 -3.56
CA GLU A 72 21.82 10.55 -2.27
C GLU A 72 22.37 9.56 -1.23
N LYS A 73 21.77 8.35 -1.14
CA LYS A 73 22.26 7.29 -0.25
C LYS A 73 23.57 6.66 -0.73
N ILE A 74 23.82 6.58 -2.03
CA ILE A 74 25.09 6.07 -2.57
C ILE A 74 26.20 7.12 -2.45
N GLY A 75 25.90 8.41 -2.52
CA GLY A 75 26.86 9.47 -2.20
C GLY A 75 27.39 9.37 -0.77
N SER A 76 26.63 8.77 0.16
CA SER A 76 27.10 8.43 1.50
C SER A 76 27.93 7.14 1.57
N ILE A 77 28.06 6.38 0.47
CA ILE A 77 28.99 5.22 0.42
C ILE A 77 30.44 5.71 0.43
N ASP A 78 30.73 6.88 -0.15
CA ASP A 78 32.05 7.53 -0.01
C ASP A 78 32.35 7.83 1.48
N GLU A 79 31.32 8.20 2.24
CA GLU A 79 31.39 8.40 3.70
C GLU A 79 31.51 7.08 4.48
N PHE A 80 30.89 6.00 3.99
CA PHE A 80 31.07 4.64 4.53
C PHE A 80 32.47 4.08 4.26
N PHE A 81 33.03 4.30 3.08
CA PHE A 81 34.41 3.94 2.75
C PHE A 81 35.41 4.74 3.58
N ARG A 82 35.16 6.04 3.82
CA ARG A 82 35.95 6.86 4.75
C ARG A 82 35.88 6.41 6.21
N GLN A 83 34.82 5.72 6.63
CA GLN A 83 34.72 5.12 7.98
C GLN A 83 35.39 3.75 8.07
N MET A 84 35.66 3.07 6.94
CA MET A 84 36.35 1.77 6.89
C MET A 84 37.85 1.86 6.64
N GLU A 85 38.38 3.01 6.20
CA GLU A 85 39.81 3.30 6.21
C GLU A 85 40.18 3.95 7.56
N PRO A 86 40.95 3.28 8.45
CA PRO A 86 41.41 3.87 9.70
C PRO A 86 42.46 4.97 9.50
#